data_AF-A0AAF0R5W3-F1
#
_entry.id   AF-A0AAF0R5W3-F1
#
_cell.length_a   1.000
_cell.length_b   1.000
_cell.length_c   1.000
_cell.angle_alpha   90.00
_cell.angle_beta   90.00
_cell.angle_gamma   90.00
#
_symmetry.space_group_name_H-M   'P 1'
#
loop_
_entity.id
_entity.type
_entity.pdbx_description
1 polymer ?
#
loop_
_entity_poly.entity_id
_entity_poly.type
_entity_poly.pdbx_seq_one_letter_code
_entity_poly.pdbx_strand_id
1 'polypeptide(L)'
;MKLIESESASAISFSKRKKTLFQDAKKLATRNGDEVGVMLFSPGGKPFSYGYTSIKEIIDKFLKVKLEQRDHAEGKSVGFEAFEDLRKELQELNEKERRRILMYKIMHHYKRISI
;
A
#
# COMPACT_ATOMS: atom_id res chain seq x y z
N MET A 1 10.64 6.34 19.07
CA MET A 1 10.55 4.87 18.90
C MET A 1 11.83 4.37 18.27
N LYS A 2 12.32 3.19 18.63
CA LYS A 2 13.47 2.53 17.98
C LYS A 2 12.96 1.39 17.08
N LEU A 3 13.70 1.09 16.02
CA LEU A 3 13.44 -0.09 15.18
C LEU A 3 13.72 -1.37 15.98
N ILE A 4 12.95 -2.43 15.68
CA ILE A 4 13.16 -3.75 16.26
C ILE A 4 13.96 -4.56 15.23
N GLU A 5 15.23 -4.82 15.52
CA GLU A 5 16.15 -5.49 14.59
C GLU A 5 15.92 -7.00 14.52
N SER A 6 15.55 -7.62 15.64
CA SER A 6 15.23 -9.04 15.68
C SER A 6 13.98 -9.34 14.84
N GLU A 7 14.12 -10.22 13.85
CA GLU A 7 13.03 -10.60 12.95
C GLU A 7 11.83 -11.20 13.69
N SER A 8 12.08 -12.09 14.65
CA SER A 8 11.02 -12.72 15.46
C SER A 8 10.32 -11.70 16.36
N ALA A 9 11.07 -10.84 17.04
CA ALA A 9 10.51 -9.77 17.87
C ALA A 9 9.72 -8.75 17.04
N SER A 10 10.22 -8.42 15.84
CA SER A 10 9.56 -7.53 14.89
C SER A 10 8.25 -8.12 14.39
N ALA A 11 8.22 -9.41 14.01
CA ALA A 11 7.01 -10.10 13.57
C ALA A 11 5.93 -10.21 14.67
N ILE A 12 6.33 -10.52 15.91
CA ILE A 12 5.43 -10.56 17.06
C ILE A 12 4.86 -9.16 17.34
N SER A 13 5.73 -8.15 17.38
CA SER A 13 5.35 -6.76 17.62
C SER A 13 4.40 -6.26 16.53
N PHE A 14 4.70 -6.51 15.26
CA PHE A 14 3.86 -6.17 14.13
C PHE A 14 2.46 -6.78 14.28
N SER A 15 2.39 -8.07 14.59
CA SER A 15 1.12 -8.79 14.74
C SER A 15 0.25 -8.18 15.85
N LYS A 16 0.85 -7.86 17.00
CA LYS A 16 0.15 -7.22 18.13
C LYS A 16 -0.30 -5.80 17.78
N ARG A 17 0.63 -4.96 17.29
CA ARG A 17 0.34 -3.55 16.96
C ARG A 17 -0.69 -3.43 15.85
N LYS A 18 -0.62 -4.25 14.80
CA LYS A 18 -1.61 -4.31 13.72
C LYS A 18 -3.00 -4.61 14.28
N LYS A 19 -3.13 -5.60 15.17
CA LYS A 19 -4.40 -5.95 15.80
C LYS A 19 -4.96 -4.78 16.60
N THR A 20 -4.15 -4.17 17.47
CA THR A 20 -4.58 -3.02 18.28
C THR A 20 -4.98 -1.84 17.40
N LEU A 21 -4.18 -1.51 16.38
CA LEU A 21 -4.48 -0.42 15.45
C LEU A 21 -5.81 -0.63 14.72
N PHE A 22 -6.10 -1.85 14.27
CA PHE A 22 -7.38 -2.16 13.62
C PHE A 22 -8.56 -2.07 14.59
N GLN A 23 -8.36 -2.46 15.85
CA GLN A 23 -9.39 -2.30 16.88
C GLN A 23 -9.67 -0.83 17.18
N ASP A 24 -8.65 0.01 17.22
CA ASP A 24 -8.83 1.44 17.48
C ASP A 24 -9.46 2.15 16.28
N ALA A 25 -9.06 1.80 15.05
CA ALA A 25 -9.73 2.27 13.84
C ALA A 25 -11.22 1.90 13.82
N LYS A 26 -11.55 0.66 14.23
CA LYS A 26 -12.95 0.23 14.37
C LYS A 26 -13.71 1.06 15.39
N LYS A 27 -13.14 1.29 16.58
CA LYS A 27 -13.77 2.11 17.62
C LYS A 27 -14.02 3.53 17.13
N LEU A 28 -13.05 4.14 16.44
CA LEU A 28 -13.19 5.48 15.86
C LEU A 28 -14.35 5.54 14.87
N ALA A 29 -14.39 4.58 13.93
CA ALA A 29 -15.44 4.52 12.93
C ALA A 29 -16.84 4.33 13.54
N THR A 30 -16.96 3.47 14.55
CA THR A 30 -18.25 3.22 15.22
C THR A 30 -18.69 4.37 16.14
N ARG A 31 -17.75 5.09 16.78
CA ARG A 31 -18.10 6.13 17.76
C ARG A 31 -18.70 7.37 17.11
N ASN A 32 -18.16 7.77 15.96
CA ASN A 32 -18.48 9.04 15.31
C ASN A 32 -19.20 8.85 13.96
N GLY A 33 -19.32 7.62 13.45
CA GLY A 33 -19.76 7.38 12.07
C GLY A 33 -18.72 7.81 11.03
N ASP A 34 -17.48 8.08 11.46
CA ASP A 34 -16.39 8.50 10.58
C ASP A 34 -15.99 7.36 9.64
N GLU A 35 -15.73 7.69 8.37
CA GLU A 35 -15.16 6.74 7.42
C GLU A 35 -13.66 6.58 7.68
N VAL A 36 -13.29 5.49 8.35
CA VAL A 36 -11.89 5.19 8.70
C VAL A 36 -11.36 4.03 7.87
N GLY A 37 -10.22 4.26 7.21
CA GLY A 37 -9.44 3.26 6.50
C GLY A 37 -8.00 3.21 7.00
N VAL A 38 -7.44 2.01 7.15
CA VAL A 38 -6.04 1.77 7.53
C VAL A 38 -5.43 0.77 6.56
N MET A 39 -4.23 1.05 6.06
CA MET A 39 -3.44 0.15 5.22
C MET A 39 -1.99 0.12 5.70
N LEU A 40 -1.39 -1.07 5.75
CA LEU A 40 -0.02 -1.28 6.23
C LEU A 40 0.59 -2.55 5.64
N PHE A 41 1.91 -2.61 5.57
CA PHE A 41 2.67 -3.77 5.09
C PHE A 41 3.42 -4.42 6.25
N SER A 42 3.50 -5.75 6.26
CA SER A 42 4.43 -6.44 7.18
C SER A 42 5.88 -6.14 6.81
N PRO A 43 6.84 -6.39 7.71
CA PRO A 43 8.26 -6.33 7.36
C PRO A 43 8.61 -7.18 6.11
N GLY A 44 7.89 -8.29 5.88
CA GLY A 44 8.01 -9.12 4.68
C GLY A 44 7.20 -8.64 3.46
N GLY A 45 6.69 -7.42 3.45
CA GLY A 45 6.00 -6.82 2.31
C GLY A 45 4.55 -7.27 2.09
N LYS A 46 3.97 -8.09 2.98
CA LYS A 46 2.58 -8.55 2.83
C LYS A 46 1.60 -7.43 3.21
N PRO A 47 0.65 -7.04 2.35
CA PRO A 47 -0.32 -5.99 2.65
C PRO A 47 -1.40 -6.48 3.64
N PHE A 48 -1.86 -5.54 4.47
CA PHE A 48 -3.00 -5.69 5.36
C PHE A 48 -3.82 -4.39 5.37
N SER A 49 -5.13 -4.51 5.44
CA SER A 49 -6.02 -3.36 5.48
C SER A 49 -7.23 -3.57 6.39
N TYR A 50 -7.76 -2.47 6.89
CA TYR A 50 -9.06 -2.36 7.55
C TYR A 50 -9.81 -1.19 6.93
N GLY A 51 -11.10 -1.35 6.66
CA GLY A 51 -11.98 -0.26 6.27
C GLY A 51 -13.33 -0.42 6.96
N TYR A 52 -13.95 0.70 7.38
CA TYR A 52 -15.24 0.66 8.05
C TYR A 52 -16.34 0.04 7.18
N THR A 53 -16.47 0.47 5.92
CA THR A 53 -17.33 -0.18 4.91
C THR A 53 -16.50 -1.16 4.07
N SER A 54 -15.50 -0.63 3.38
CA SER A 54 -14.52 -1.34 2.58
C SER A 54 -13.33 -0.42 2.34
N ILE A 55 -12.10 -0.96 2.38
CA ILE A 55 -10.92 -0.14 2.08
C ILE A 55 -10.98 0.41 0.65
N LYS A 56 -11.56 -0.34 -0.28
CA LYS A 56 -11.71 0.08 -1.68
C LYS A 56 -12.65 1.28 -1.80
N GLU A 57 -13.80 1.24 -1.14
CA GLU A 57 -14.79 2.33 -1.17
C GLU A 57 -14.22 3.61 -0.54
N ILE A 58 -13.51 3.48 0.58
CA ILE A 58 -12.86 4.61 1.24
C ILE A 58 -11.81 5.25 0.33
N ILE A 59 -11.01 4.44 -0.37
CA ILE A 59 -10.04 4.94 -1.36
C ILE A 59 -10.77 5.63 -2.52
N ASP A 60 -11.79 4.99 -3.09
CA ASP A 60 -12.55 5.52 -4.22
C ASP A 60 -13.18 6.89 -3.85
N LYS A 61 -13.75 7.04 -2.64
CA LYS A 61 -14.31 8.30 -2.15
C LYS A 61 -13.24 9.36 -1.88
N PHE A 62 -12.11 8.97 -1.27
CA PHE A 62 -11.00 9.89 -1.02
C PHE A 62 -10.47 10.48 -2.34
N LEU A 63 -10.30 9.65 -3.36
CA LEU A 63 -9.85 10.08 -4.68
C LEU A 63 -10.88 11.00 -5.36
N LYS A 64 -12.17 10.69 -5.24
CA LYS A 64 -13.24 11.54 -5.78
C LYS A 64 -13.23 12.94 -5.17
N VAL A 65 -13.19 13.03 -3.84
CA VAL A 65 -13.12 14.32 -3.10
C VAL A 65 -11.87 15.11 -3.51
N LYS A 66 -10.73 14.43 -3.69
CA LYS A 66 -9.48 15.07 -4.15
C LYS A 66 -9.56 15.61 -5.57
N LEU A 67 -10.26 14.94 -6.48
CA LEU A 67 -10.46 15.45 -7.85
C LEU A 67 -11.36 16.69 -7.85
N GLU A 68 -12.41 16.68 -7.05
CA GLU A 68 -13.33 17.82 -6.89
C GLU A 68 -12.66 19.03 -6.19
N GLN A 69 -11.69 18.80 -5.29
CA GLN A 69 -10.94 19.85 -4.59
C GLN A 69 -9.79 20.47 -5.38
N ARG A 70 -9.30 19.81 -6.44
CA ARG A 70 -8.24 20.37 -7.30
C ARG A 70 -8.69 21.58 -8.10
N ASP A 71 -9.99 21.82 -8.21
CA ASP A 71 -10.52 23.03 -8.82
C ASP A 71 -10.44 24.26 -7.87
N HIS A 72 -10.12 24.10 -6.57
CA HIS A 72 -10.23 25.20 -5.60
C HIS A 72 -9.15 25.35 -4.50
N ALA A 73 -8.14 24.48 -4.32
CA ALA A 73 -7.07 24.76 -3.34
C ALA A 73 -5.71 24.07 -3.58
N GLU A 74 -4.67 24.89 -3.76
CA GLU A 74 -3.25 24.51 -3.74
C GLU A 74 -2.80 24.19 -2.30
N GLY A 75 -2.74 22.90 -1.95
CA GLY A 75 -2.17 22.45 -0.69
C GLY A 75 -1.83 20.97 -0.74
N LYS A 76 -0.61 20.63 -1.19
CA LYS A 76 -0.08 19.26 -1.17
C LYS A 76 0.28 18.88 0.26
N SER A 77 -0.48 17.97 0.86
CA SER A 77 -0.14 17.40 2.17
C SER A 77 1.05 16.44 2.04
N VAL A 78 2.00 16.49 2.99
CA VAL A 78 3.24 15.68 3.01
C VAL A 78 3.01 14.18 2.83
N GLY A 79 1.91 13.64 3.38
CA GLY A 79 1.55 12.23 3.20
C GLY A 79 1.15 11.85 1.77
N PHE A 80 0.74 12.83 0.95
CA PHE A 80 0.37 12.62 -0.44
C PHE A 80 1.60 12.51 -1.35
N GLU A 81 2.67 13.25 -1.05
CA GLU A 81 3.95 13.11 -1.77
C GLU A 81 4.53 11.71 -1.55
N ALA A 82 4.59 11.25 -0.29
CA ALA A 82 5.04 9.89 0.02
C ALA A 82 4.17 8.79 -0.64
N PHE A 83 2.87 9.04 -0.82
CA PHE A 83 1.96 8.09 -1.48
C PHE A 83 2.17 8.06 -3.00
N GLU A 84 2.36 9.22 -3.63
CA GLU A 84 2.68 9.30 -5.06
C GLU A 84 4.08 8.74 -5.38
N ASP A 85 5.05 8.98 -4.50
CA ASP A 85 6.40 8.41 -4.62
C ASP A 85 6.34 6.88 -4.52
N LEU A 86 5.62 6.34 -3.53
CA LEU A 86 5.41 4.89 -3.40
C LEU A 86 4.67 4.30 -4.61
N ARG A 87 3.69 5.03 -5.15
CA ARG A 87 2.96 4.61 -6.35
C ARG A 87 3.87 4.55 -7.56
N LYS A 88 4.74 5.55 -7.75
CA LYS A 88 5.75 5.55 -8.83
C LYS A 88 6.74 4.40 -8.65
N GLU A 89 7.26 4.19 -7.45
CA GLU A 89 8.21 3.11 -7.17
C GLU A 89 7.60 1.73 -7.47
N LEU A 90 6.32 1.52 -7.12
CA LEU A 90 5.59 0.30 -7.48
C LEU A 90 5.41 0.12 -8.99
N GLN A 91 5.14 1.20 -9.73
CA GLN A 91 5.04 1.14 -11.19
C GLN A 91 6.37 0.77 -11.83
N GLU A 92 7.46 1.40 -11.40
CA GLU A 92 8.82 1.12 -11.89
C GLU A 92 9.23 -0.33 -11.62
N LEU A 93 8.97 -0.84 -10.41
CA LEU A 93 9.27 -2.22 -10.05
C LEU A 93 8.49 -3.21 -10.93
N ASN A 94 7.21 -2.92 -11.19
CA ASN A 94 6.36 -3.76 -12.03
C ASN A 94 6.82 -3.76 -13.50
N GLU A 95 7.27 -2.61 -14.02
CA GLU A 95 7.87 -2.53 -15.35
C GLU A 95 9.21 -3.27 -15.45
N LYS A 96 10.04 -3.19 -14.40
CA LYS A 96 11.30 -3.93 -14.33
C LYS A 96 11.07 -5.44 -14.34
N GLU A 97 10.08 -5.91 -13.59
CA GLU A 97 9.72 -7.34 -13.58
C GLU A 97 9.13 -7.78 -14.93
N ARG A 98 8.27 -6.96 -15.56
CA ARG A 98 7.77 -7.22 -16.92
C ARG A 98 8.91 -7.34 -17.94
N ARG A 99 9.90 -6.46 -17.88
CA ARG A 99 11.10 -6.52 -18.75
C ARG A 99 11.92 -7.78 -18.49
N ARG A 100 12.11 -8.15 -17.22
CA ARG A 100 12.83 -9.38 -16.84
C ARG A 100 12.15 -10.63 -17.41
N ILE A 101 10.83 -10.74 -17.26
CA ILE A 101 10.03 -11.84 -17.79
C ILE A 101 10.10 -11.89 -19.32
N LEU A 102 9.95 -10.74 -19.98
CA LEU A 102 10.04 -10.68 -21.44
C LEU A 102 11.41 -11.15 -21.94
N MET A 103 12.49 -10.68 -21.31
CA MET A 103 13.84 -11.05 -21.71
C MET A 103 14.13 -12.54 -21.49
N TYR A 104 13.63 -13.10 -20.38
CA TYR A 104 13.69 -14.55 -20.15
C TYR A 104 12.97 -15.33 -21.26
N LYS A 105 11.75 -14.91 -21.64
CA LYS A 105 11.00 -15.55 -22.73
C LYS A 105 11.77 -15.47 -24.05
N ILE A 106 12.35 -14.33 -24.39
CA ILE A 106 13.15 -14.15 -25.61
C ILE A 106 14.35 -15.10 -25.58
N MET A 107 15.18 -15.06 -24.54
CA MET A 107 16.38 -15.89 -24.45
C MET A 107 16.08 -17.39 -24.56
N HIS A 108 15.02 -17.86 -23.90
CA HIS A 108 14.64 -19.27 -23.93
C HIS A 108 13.87 -19.67 -25.19
N HIS A 109 13.23 -18.73 -25.89
CA HIS A 109 12.64 -18.99 -27.19
C HIS A 109 13.70 -19.12 -28.28
N TYR A 110 14.72 -18.27 -28.28
CA TYR A 110 15.86 -18.36 -29.21
C TYR A 110 16.65 -19.66 -29.01
N LYS A 111 16.86 -20.08 -27.75
CA LYS A 111 17.55 -21.34 -27.43
C LYS A 111 16.80 -22.60 -27.90
N ARG A 112 15.47 -22.51 -28.13
CA ARG A 112 14.65 -23.60 -28.66
C ARG A 112 14.60 -23.68 -30.19
N ILE A 113 14.99 -22.61 -30.90
CA ILE A 113 14.98 -22.54 -32.37
C ILE A 113 16.36 -22.85 -32.96
N SER A 114 17.44 -22.65 -32.18
CA SER A 114 18.83 -22.90 -32.62
C SER A 114 19.34 -24.34 -32.42
N ILE A 115 18.43 -25.32 -32.30
CA ILE A 115 18.73 -26.78 -32.28
C ILE A 115 17.86 -27.42 -33.34
#